data_AF-A0A4R5F6K4-F1
#
_entry.id   AF-A0A4R5F6K4-F1
#
_cell.length_a   1.000
_cell.length_b   1.000
_cell.length_c   1.000
_cell.angle_alpha   90.00
_cell.angle_beta   90.00
_cell.angle_gamma   90.00
#
_symmetry.space_group_name_H-M   'P 1'
#
loop_
_entity.id
_entity.type
_entity.pdbx_description
1 polymer ?
#
loop_
_entity_poly.entity_id
_entity_poly.type
_entity_poly.pdbx_seq_one_letter_code
_entity_poly.pdbx_strand_id
1 'polypeptide(L)'
;MKRREFIEKTAASSALLSLGLSLSSFESSQKRHLTILHTNDVHSYIDPFPADHPRNANMGGVARRAALIETIRKENPNVLLLDAGDIFQGTPYFNYYGGELEFKLMSMMQYDASTIGNHDFDNGVEGLHAQMPHAKFEFISANYDFKNTVMDGFVKPYKIFHKNGIKVGVFGLGIELDGLVDKGMYKETVYNNPLETAQDMVRILKKEQKCDLVICLSHLGYKYRDEPTKICDLKLAELTQDIDLIIGGHTHTFLEKPTVVKNLAGKEVLVNQVGCYGINLGRIDFYLDNDKAKAFEGKSIIV
;
A
#
# COMPACT_ATOMS: atom_id res chain seq x y z
N MET A 1 11.69 64.95 43.07
CA MET A 1 11.82 64.13 41.85
C MET A 1 11.45 64.99 40.65
N LYS A 2 12.33 65.08 39.64
CA LYS A 2 12.15 65.99 38.49
C LYS A 2 11.12 65.40 37.52
N ARG A 3 10.00 66.11 37.31
CA ARG A 3 8.88 65.72 36.42
C ARG A 3 9.31 65.24 35.01
N ARG A 4 10.46 65.71 34.54
CA ARG A 4 11.03 65.39 33.23
C ARG A 4 11.60 63.97 33.15
N GLU A 5 12.23 63.47 34.22
CA GLU A 5 12.72 62.08 34.28
C GLU A 5 11.58 61.07 34.37
N PHE A 6 10.46 61.44 34.99
CA PHE A 6 9.29 60.56 35.11
C PHE A 6 8.63 60.34 33.74
N ILE A 7 8.50 61.39 32.92
CA ILE A 7 7.90 61.30 31.58
C ILE A 7 8.82 60.54 30.61
N GLU A 8 10.13 60.75 30.66
CA GLU A 8 11.10 59.99 29.84
C GLU A 8 11.10 58.49 30.18
N LYS A 9 11.04 58.14 31.47
CA LYS A 9 10.98 56.73 31.90
C LYS A 9 9.63 56.07 31.60
N THR A 10 8.53 56.85 31.64
CA THR A 10 7.19 56.33 31.31
C THR A 10 7.01 56.13 29.81
N ALA A 11 7.54 57.03 28.96
CA ALA A 11 7.50 56.89 27.51
C ALA A 11 8.33 55.70 26.99
N ALA A 12 9.48 55.41 27.61
CA ALA A 12 10.29 54.23 27.30
C ALA A 12 9.56 52.91 27.66
N SER A 13 8.73 52.93 28.70
CA SER A 13 7.96 51.75 29.14
C SER A 13 6.77 51.45 28.21
N SER A 14 6.17 52.48 27.60
CA SER A 14 5.08 52.32 26.63
C SER A 14 5.55 51.84 25.26
N ALA A 15 6.76 52.23 24.83
CA ALA A 15 7.32 51.83 23.53
C ALA A 15 7.75 50.34 23.50
N LEU A 16 8.08 49.76 24.66
CA LEU A 16 8.42 48.34 24.80
C LEU A 16 7.19 47.41 24.78
N LEU A 17 5.98 47.94 25.00
CA LEU A 17 4.73 47.18 24.91
C LEU A 17 4.10 47.21 23.50
N SER A 18 4.53 48.13 22.63
CA SER A 18 4.11 48.20 21.22
C SER A 18 5.02 47.44 20.25
N LEU A 19 6.19 46.98 20.72
CA LEU A 19 6.97 45.96 20.02
C LEU A 19 6.25 44.64 20.25
N GLY A 20 5.26 44.37 19.40
CA GLY A 20 4.56 43.11 19.34
C GLY A 20 5.58 41.99 19.35
N LEU A 21 5.72 41.36 20.52
CA LEU A 21 6.22 40.01 20.62
C LEU A 21 5.22 39.20 19.81
N SER A 22 5.49 39.06 18.52
CA SER A 22 4.94 37.97 17.74
C SER A 22 5.36 36.74 18.52
N LEU A 23 4.43 36.18 19.27
CA LEU A 23 4.47 34.79 19.67
C LEU A 23 4.47 34.02 18.35
N SER A 24 5.65 33.93 17.73
CA SER A 24 5.95 32.89 16.77
C SER A 24 5.72 31.63 17.57
N SER A 25 4.51 31.07 17.41
CA SER A 25 4.18 29.75 17.90
C SER A 25 5.34 28.88 17.43
N PHE A 26 6.18 28.44 18.36
CA PHE A 26 7.12 27.36 18.10
C PHE A 26 6.24 26.13 17.92
N GLU A 27 5.59 26.05 16.77
CA GLU A 27 4.94 24.86 16.31
C GLU A 27 6.10 23.90 16.08
N SER A 28 6.35 23.03 17.07
CA SER A 28 7.29 21.94 16.88
C SER A 28 6.82 21.24 15.61
N SER A 29 7.63 21.28 14.55
CA SER A 29 7.35 20.55 13.31
C SER A 29 7.22 19.07 13.67
N GLN A 30 6.01 18.65 14.00
CA GLN A 30 5.74 17.30 14.45
C GLN A 30 5.80 16.45 13.18
N LYS A 31 6.90 15.73 13.00
CA LYS A 31 7.08 14.82 11.87
C LYS A 31 5.92 13.82 11.89
N ARG A 32 5.06 13.87 10.89
CA ARG A 32 3.98 12.91 10.74
C ARG A 32 4.59 11.61 10.24
N HIS A 33 4.49 10.57 11.07
CA HIS A 33 5.01 9.24 10.76
C HIS A 33 3.87 8.31 10.36
N LEU A 34 4.00 7.70 9.17
CA LEU A 34 3.11 6.68 8.63
C LEU A 34 3.93 5.43 8.33
N THR A 35 3.46 4.28 8.80
CA THR A 35 4.06 2.99 8.47
C THR A 35 3.15 2.26 7.48
N ILE A 36 3.70 1.89 6.33
CA ILE A 36 3.05 0.99 5.37
C ILE A 36 3.62 -0.41 5.60
N LEU A 37 2.75 -1.33 6.01
CA LEU A 37 3.02 -2.75 6.04
C LEU A 37 2.42 -3.39 4.81
N HIS A 38 3.13 -4.34 4.20
CA HIS A 38 2.58 -5.03 3.04
C HIS A 38 3.01 -6.47 2.89
N THR A 39 2.14 -7.24 2.26
CA THR A 39 2.38 -8.59 1.75
C THR A 39 1.95 -8.69 0.30
N ASN A 40 2.36 -9.78 -0.35
CA ASN A 40 1.93 -10.14 -1.69
C ASN A 40 2.08 -11.67 -1.83
N ASP A 41 1.29 -12.29 -2.71
CA ASP A 41 1.48 -13.68 -3.13
C ASP A 41 1.56 -14.65 -1.94
N VAL A 42 0.66 -14.50 -0.97
CA VAL A 42 0.68 -15.35 0.24
C VAL A 42 0.22 -16.77 -0.06
N HIS A 43 -0.53 -16.97 -1.15
CA HIS A 43 -0.79 -18.29 -1.76
C HIS A 43 -1.28 -19.35 -0.75
N SER A 44 -2.15 -18.95 0.18
CA SER A 44 -2.67 -19.82 1.25
C SER A 44 -1.60 -20.51 2.13
N TYR A 45 -0.39 -19.95 2.23
CA TYR A 45 0.60 -20.40 3.20
C TYR A 45 0.22 -19.92 4.61
N ILE A 46 -0.65 -20.71 5.26
CA ILE A 46 -1.15 -20.43 6.61
C ILE A 46 -0.13 -20.82 7.68
N ASP A 47 0.47 -21.99 7.55
CA ASP A 47 1.48 -22.50 8.48
C ASP A 47 2.90 -22.13 8.03
N PRO A 48 3.86 -22.06 8.97
CA PRO A 48 5.26 -21.95 8.62
C PRO A 48 5.72 -23.16 7.81
N PHE A 49 6.75 -22.94 6.98
CA PHE A 49 7.43 -24.05 6.32
C PHE A 49 8.04 -25.02 7.35
N PRO A 50 8.02 -26.35 7.07
CA PRO A 50 8.64 -27.36 7.92
C PRO A 50 10.12 -27.09 8.21
N ALA A 51 10.62 -27.58 9.34
CA ALA A 51 12.00 -27.38 9.77
C ALA A 51 13.05 -27.99 8.82
N ASP A 52 12.67 -28.98 8.02
CA ASP A 52 13.48 -29.64 7.01
C ASP A 52 13.28 -29.07 5.59
N HIS A 53 12.49 -27.99 5.45
CA HIS A 53 12.29 -27.36 4.14
C HIS A 53 13.61 -26.81 3.58
N PRO A 54 14.01 -27.16 2.34
CA PRO A 54 15.38 -27.00 1.87
C PRO A 54 15.85 -25.55 1.71
N ARG A 55 14.93 -24.59 1.62
CA ARG A 55 15.24 -23.17 1.41
C ARG A 55 14.65 -22.23 2.44
N ASN A 56 13.51 -22.61 3.01
CA ASN A 56 12.67 -21.72 3.82
C ASN A 56 12.37 -22.34 5.20
N ALA A 57 13.26 -23.19 5.72
CA ALA A 57 13.04 -23.90 6.98
C ALA A 57 12.55 -22.98 8.09
N ASN A 58 11.40 -23.32 8.68
CA ASN A 58 10.75 -22.55 9.75
C ASN A 58 10.38 -21.10 9.39
N MET A 59 10.29 -20.71 8.13
CA MET A 59 9.90 -19.34 7.75
C MET A 59 8.39 -19.22 7.51
N GLY A 60 7.86 -18.00 7.57
CA GLY A 60 6.48 -17.68 7.24
C GLY A 60 5.48 -18.10 8.31
N GLY A 61 4.22 -18.24 7.88
CA GLY A 61 3.10 -18.58 8.75
C GLY A 61 2.35 -17.36 9.29
N VAL A 62 1.03 -17.46 9.23
CA VAL A 62 0.09 -16.38 9.55
C VAL A 62 0.16 -15.95 11.01
N ALA A 63 0.33 -16.90 11.94
CA ALA A 63 0.41 -16.59 13.36
C ALA A 63 1.61 -15.67 13.69
N ARG A 64 2.76 -15.93 13.06
CA ARG A 64 3.96 -15.10 13.24
C ARG A 64 3.78 -13.73 12.59
N ARG A 65 3.20 -13.70 11.39
CA ARG A 65 2.85 -12.45 10.71
C ARG A 65 1.94 -11.58 11.58
N ALA A 66 0.91 -12.16 12.18
CA ALA A 66 -0.01 -11.46 13.07
C ALA A 66 0.71 -10.87 14.30
N ALA A 67 1.57 -11.65 14.96
CA ALA A 67 2.35 -11.18 16.11
C ALA A 67 3.32 -10.03 15.74
N LEU A 68 3.95 -10.11 14.57
CA LEU A 68 4.84 -9.07 14.06
C LEU A 68 4.06 -7.79 13.73
N ILE A 69 2.92 -7.90 13.05
CA ILE A 69 2.03 -6.76 12.76
C ILE A 69 1.58 -6.09 14.06
N GLU A 70 1.17 -6.86 15.07
CA GLU A 70 0.75 -6.32 16.35
C GLU A 70 1.90 -5.58 17.07
N THR A 71 3.10 -6.14 17.03
CA THR A 71 4.31 -5.49 17.57
C THR A 71 4.55 -4.14 16.89
N ILE A 72 4.50 -4.09 15.56
CA ILE A 72 4.72 -2.85 14.81
C ILE A 72 3.62 -1.82 15.08
N ARG A 73 2.36 -2.25 15.23
CA ARG A 73 1.25 -1.34 15.61
C ARG A 73 1.41 -0.75 17.01
N LYS A 74 2.07 -1.46 17.93
CA LYS A 74 2.44 -0.92 19.26
C LYS A 74 3.57 0.11 19.16
N GLU A 75 4.48 -0.03 18.21
CA GLU A 75 5.55 0.95 17.94
C GLU A 75 5.00 2.24 17.29
N ASN A 76 4.13 2.10 16.29
CA ASN A 76 3.46 3.21 15.62
C ASN A 76 1.97 2.87 15.38
N PRO A 77 1.02 3.61 15.96
CA PRO A 77 -0.42 3.35 15.72
C PRO A 77 -0.88 3.76 14.31
N ASN A 78 -0.09 4.58 13.59
CA ASN A 78 -0.42 5.07 12.26
C ASN A 78 0.09 4.09 11.19
N VAL A 79 -0.53 2.92 11.15
CA VAL A 79 -0.22 1.84 10.20
C VAL A 79 -1.30 1.71 9.14
N LEU A 80 -0.89 1.48 7.90
CA LEU A 80 -1.71 0.87 6.84
C LEU A 80 -1.13 -0.50 6.51
N LEU A 81 -1.95 -1.54 6.54
CA LEU A 81 -1.58 -2.91 6.17
C LEU A 81 -2.25 -3.29 4.85
N LEU A 82 -1.45 -3.52 3.81
CA LEU A 82 -1.91 -3.71 2.44
C LEU A 82 -1.47 -5.06 1.89
N ASP A 83 -2.23 -5.62 0.95
CA ASP A 83 -1.84 -6.85 0.24
C ASP A 83 -1.89 -6.65 -1.29
N ALA A 84 -0.90 -7.20 -1.99
CA ALA A 84 -0.77 -7.04 -3.44
C ALA A 84 -1.47 -8.16 -4.24
N GLY A 85 -2.36 -8.95 -3.65
CA GLY A 85 -3.12 -10.00 -4.34
C GLY A 85 -2.42 -11.37 -4.33
N ASP A 86 -3.07 -12.35 -4.97
CA ASP A 86 -2.72 -13.78 -4.92
C ASP A 86 -2.74 -14.33 -3.50
N ILE A 87 -3.92 -14.26 -2.89
CA ILE A 87 -4.18 -14.67 -1.52
C ILE A 87 -4.42 -16.18 -1.43
N PHE A 88 -5.05 -16.74 -2.46
CA PHE A 88 -5.73 -18.04 -2.41
C PHE A 88 -4.89 -19.26 -2.81
N GLN A 89 -4.50 -19.41 -4.07
CA GLN A 89 -3.96 -20.69 -4.56
C GLN A 89 -2.62 -21.06 -3.89
N GLY A 90 -2.36 -22.32 -3.57
CA GLY A 90 -0.98 -22.76 -3.25
C GLY A 90 -0.83 -23.84 -2.19
N THR A 91 -1.82 -24.03 -1.32
CA THR A 91 -1.82 -25.11 -0.32
C THR A 91 -3.17 -25.84 -0.26
N PRO A 92 -3.25 -27.03 0.37
CA PRO A 92 -4.53 -27.73 0.56
C PRO A 92 -5.59 -26.96 1.34
N TYR A 93 -5.22 -25.90 2.08
CA TYR A 93 -6.17 -25.04 2.77
C TYR A 93 -7.15 -24.40 1.78
N PHE A 94 -6.66 -23.80 0.70
CA PHE A 94 -7.54 -23.21 -0.32
C PHE A 94 -8.44 -24.25 -1.01
N ASN A 95 -7.90 -25.43 -1.33
CA ASN A 95 -8.68 -26.50 -1.96
C ASN A 95 -9.86 -26.96 -1.09
N TYR A 96 -9.70 -26.91 0.23
CA TYR A 96 -10.72 -27.38 1.18
C TYR A 96 -11.68 -26.25 1.62
N TYR A 97 -11.16 -25.05 1.85
CA TYR A 97 -11.93 -23.92 2.42
C TYR A 97 -12.33 -22.85 1.38
N GLY A 98 -11.86 -22.97 0.14
CA GLY A 98 -12.27 -22.12 -0.99
C GLY A 98 -11.92 -20.63 -0.86
N GLY A 99 -11.04 -20.25 0.07
CA GLY A 99 -10.65 -18.86 0.33
C GLY A 99 -11.22 -18.26 1.63
N GLU A 100 -12.16 -18.95 2.29
CA GLU A 100 -12.81 -18.47 3.53
C GLU A 100 -11.79 -18.24 4.66
N LEU A 101 -10.86 -19.18 4.81
CA LEU A 101 -9.87 -19.18 5.89
C LEU A 101 -8.92 -17.99 5.74
N GLU A 102 -8.43 -17.76 4.52
CA GLU A 102 -7.49 -16.72 4.15
C GLU A 102 -8.07 -15.33 4.49
N PHE A 103 -9.29 -15.05 4.05
CA PHE A 103 -9.93 -13.77 4.31
C PHE A 103 -10.30 -13.56 5.78
N LYS A 104 -10.73 -14.61 6.49
CA LYS A 104 -10.92 -14.50 7.95
C LYS A 104 -9.63 -14.14 8.65
N LEU A 105 -8.51 -14.78 8.30
CA LEU A 105 -7.22 -14.51 8.90
C LEU A 105 -6.71 -13.10 8.58
N MET A 106 -6.83 -12.65 7.33
CA MET A 106 -6.50 -11.27 6.94
C MET A 106 -7.39 -10.25 7.65
N SER A 107 -8.68 -10.55 7.82
CA SER A 107 -9.61 -9.71 8.58
C SER A 107 -9.26 -9.64 10.06
N MET A 108 -8.83 -10.76 10.67
CA MET A 108 -8.34 -10.79 12.05
C MET A 108 -7.05 -10.00 12.21
N MET A 109 -6.15 -10.03 11.21
CA MET A 109 -4.96 -9.18 11.16
C MET A 109 -5.27 -7.72 10.81
N GLN A 110 -6.52 -7.38 10.50
CA GLN A 110 -6.98 -6.04 10.16
C GLN A 110 -6.20 -5.46 8.97
N TYR A 111 -6.14 -6.20 7.85
CA TYR A 111 -5.73 -5.58 6.58
C TYR A 111 -6.66 -4.40 6.25
N ASP A 112 -6.11 -3.37 5.62
CA ASP A 112 -6.85 -2.16 5.25
C ASP A 112 -7.41 -2.26 3.82
N ALA A 113 -6.63 -2.84 2.90
CA ALA A 113 -7.04 -3.14 1.53
C ALA A 113 -6.17 -4.24 0.89
N SER A 114 -6.70 -4.88 -0.15
CA SER A 114 -5.95 -5.73 -1.08
C SER A 114 -6.28 -5.41 -2.53
N THR A 115 -5.35 -5.61 -3.45
CA THR A 115 -5.69 -5.75 -4.88
C THR A 115 -6.01 -7.20 -5.22
N ILE A 116 -6.34 -7.47 -6.48
CA ILE A 116 -6.69 -8.80 -6.97
C ILE A 116 -5.58 -9.29 -7.89
N GLY A 117 -5.05 -10.47 -7.57
CA GLY A 117 -4.10 -11.19 -8.41
C GLY A 117 -4.77 -12.21 -9.32
N ASN A 118 -3.99 -12.87 -10.16
CA ASN A 118 -4.54 -13.86 -11.11
C ASN A 118 -5.07 -15.10 -10.40
N HIS A 119 -4.42 -15.55 -9.32
CA HIS A 119 -4.83 -16.75 -8.57
C HIS A 119 -6.05 -16.52 -7.69
N ASP A 120 -6.46 -15.27 -7.47
CA ASP A 120 -7.71 -14.97 -6.77
C ASP A 120 -8.95 -15.38 -7.61
N PHE A 121 -8.75 -15.67 -8.91
CA PHE A 121 -9.77 -16.21 -9.82
C PHE A 121 -9.74 -17.74 -9.94
N ASP A 122 -8.89 -18.48 -9.20
CA ASP A 122 -8.73 -19.93 -9.42
C ASP A 122 -10.01 -20.75 -9.12
N ASN A 123 -10.89 -20.26 -8.23
CA ASN A 123 -12.23 -20.81 -8.01
C ASN A 123 -13.33 -20.06 -8.81
N GLY A 124 -12.92 -19.31 -9.83
CA GLY A 124 -13.77 -18.42 -10.60
C GLY A 124 -14.17 -17.15 -9.86
N VAL A 125 -14.74 -16.21 -10.60
CA VAL A 125 -15.31 -14.96 -10.08
C VAL A 125 -16.44 -15.24 -9.08
N GLU A 126 -17.16 -16.36 -9.22
CA GLU A 126 -18.13 -16.84 -8.23
C GLU A 126 -17.47 -17.28 -6.92
N GLY A 127 -16.34 -17.99 -7.00
CA GLY A 127 -15.58 -18.40 -5.83
C GLY A 127 -15.07 -17.20 -5.06
N LEU A 128 -14.47 -16.23 -5.76
CA LEU A 128 -14.03 -14.96 -5.15
C LEU A 128 -15.20 -14.22 -4.48
N HIS A 129 -16.32 -14.05 -5.20
CA HIS A 129 -17.53 -13.42 -4.66
C HIS A 129 -18.05 -14.12 -3.41
N ALA A 130 -18.10 -15.46 -3.41
CA ALA A 130 -18.58 -16.25 -2.28
C ALA A 130 -17.78 -15.99 -0.99
N GLN A 131 -16.50 -15.58 -1.10
CA GLN A 131 -15.67 -15.28 0.06
C GLN A 131 -15.75 -13.83 0.55
N MET A 132 -16.31 -12.89 -0.24
CA MET A 132 -16.41 -11.48 0.13
C MET A 132 -17.00 -11.22 1.53
N PRO A 133 -18.00 -11.97 2.03
CA PRO A 133 -18.52 -11.79 3.39
C PRO A 133 -17.48 -11.98 4.51
N HIS A 134 -16.36 -12.66 4.23
CA HIS A 134 -15.28 -12.91 5.17
C HIS A 134 -14.17 -11.85 5.14
N ALA A 135 -14.16 -10.98 4.12
CA ALA A 135 -13.20 -9.89 4.00
C ALA A 135 -13.74 -8.63 4.70
N LYS A 136 -13.12 -8.25 5.82
CA LYS A 136 -13.38 -6.99 6.56
C LYS A 136 -12.47 -5.85 6.11
N PHE A 137 -11.90 -5.99 4.93
CA PHE A 137 -11.02 -5.06 4.26
C PHE A 137 -11.53 -4.85 2.83
N GLU A 138 -11.03 -3.84 2.14
CA GLU A 138 -11.57 -3.49 0.83
C GLU A 138 -10.72 -4.10 -0.29
N PHE A 139 -11.38 -4.68 -1.27
CA PHE A 139 -10.73 -4.99 -2.54
C PHE A 139 -10.69 -3.74 -3.41
N ILE A 140 -9.50 -3.43 -3.93
CA ILE A 140 -9.29 -2.34 -4.85
C ILE A 140 -8.66 -2.81 -6.16
N SER A 141 -9.26 -2.48 -7.28
CA SER A 141 -8.68 -2.67 -8.62
C SER A 141 -9.31 -1.65 -9.55
N ALA A 142 -8.48 -0.82 -10.18
CA ALA A 142 -8.93 0.23 -11.09
C ALA A 142 -9.01 -0.23 -12.53
N ASN A 143 -8.25 -1.27 -12.91
CA ASN A 143 -8.16 -1.73 -14.30
C ASN A 143 -8.95 -3.01 -14.58
N TYR A 144 -9.52 -3.67 -13.57
CA TYR A 144 -10.56 -4.68 -13.78
C TYR A 144 -11.94 -4.04 -13.71
N ASP A 145 -12.74 -4.19 -14.76
CA ASP A 145 -14.16 -3.83 -14.78
C ASP A 145 -15.00 -5.10 -14.60
N PHE A 146 -15.73 -5.14 -13.49
CA PHE A 146 -16.57 -6.25 -13.06
C PHE A 146 -18.06 -6.07 -13.35
N LYS A 147 -18.49 -5.00 -14.06
CA LYS A 147 -19.91 -4.62 -14.25
C LYS A 147 -20.83 -5.73 -14.72
N ASN A 148 -20.31 -6.69 -15.49
CA ASN A 148 -21.08 -7.79 -16.05
C ASN A 148 -20.83 -9.11 -15.31
N THR A 149 -20.34 -9.07 -14.07
CA THR A 149 -20.01 -10.24 -13.26
C THR A 149 -20.67 -10.15 -11.88
N VAL A 150 -20.61 -11.23 -11.11
CA VAL A 150 -21.08 -11.25 -9.71
C VAL A 150 -20.25 -10.37 -8.77
N MET A 151 -19.07 -9.91 -9.19
CA MET A 151 -18.21 -9.02 -8.40
C MET A 151 -18.53 -7.52 -8.59
N ASP A 152 -19.56 -7.18 -9.39
CA ASP A 152 -19.97 -5.79 -9.55
C ASP A 152 -20.32 -5.15 -8.20
N GLY A 153 -19.74 -3.96 -7.94
CA GLY A 153 -19.89 -3.23 -6.68
C GLY A 153 -19.06 -3.73 -5.48
N PHE A 154 -18.36 -4.86 -5.59
CA PHE A 154 -17.50 -5.38 -4.50
C PHE A 154 -16.07 -4.83 -4.54
N VAL A 155 -15.63 -4.35 -5.71
CA VAL A 155 -14.27 -3.85 -5.92
C VAL A 155 -14.32 -2.38 -6.28
N LYS A 156 -13.55 -1.56 -5.55
CA LYS A 156 -13.44 -0.12 -5.82
C LYS A 156 -12.17 0.16 -6.64
N PRO A 157 -12.12 1.21 -7.46
CA PRO A 157 -10.88 1.54 -8.17
C PRO A 157 -9.77 1.99 -7.20
N TYR A 158 -10.16 2.71 -6.14
CA TYR A 158 -9.25 3.25 -5.13
C TYR A 158 -9.97 3.44 -3.79
N LYS A 159 -9.17 3.65 -2.74
CA LYS A 159 -9.61 4.08 -1.42
C LYS A 159 -8.69 5.16 -0.87
N ILE A 160 -9.26 6.13 -0.16
CA ILE A 160 -8.51 7.17 0.53
C ILE A 160 -8.52 6.87 2.02
N PHE A 161 -7.34 6.84 2.62
CA PHE A 161 -7.14 6.65 4.05
C PHE A 161 -6.63 7.93 4.71
N HIS A 162 -7.03 8.15 5.96
CA HIS A 162 -6.56 9.26 6.77
C HIS A 162 -5.83 8.69 7.99
N LYS A 163 -4.52 8.92 8.11
CA LYS A 163 -3.69 8.43 9.22
C LYS A 163 -2.77 9.57 9.67
N ASN A 164 -2.81 9.94 10.96
CA ASN A 164 -2.01 11.04 11.50
C ASN A 164 -2.11 12.37 10.70
N GLY A 165 -3.30 12.70 10.17
CA GLY A 165 -3.48 13.86 9.29
C GLY A 165 -2.79 13.75 7.92
N ILE A 166 -2.34 12.56 7.51
CA ILE A 166 -1.85 12.27 6.16
C ILE A 166 -2.99 11.64 5.36
N LYS A 167 -3.30 12.23 4.21
CA LYS A 167 -4.29 11.71 3.25
C LYS A 167 -3.59 10.81 2.23
N VAL A 168 -3.82 9.51 2.33
CA VAL A 168 -3.17 8.48 1.49
C VAL A 168 -4.19 7.94 0.49
N GLY A 169 -3.97 8.20 -0.79
CA GLY A 169 -4.74 7.60 -1.87
C GLY A 169 -4.11 6.27 -2.26
N VAL A 170 -4.88 5.18 -2.25
CA VAL A 170 -4.42 3.85 -2.65
C VAL A 170 -5.31 3.35 -3.78
N PHE A 171 -4.74 3.00 -4.92
CA PHE A 171 -5.45 2.38 -6.04
C PHE A 171 -4.84 1.02 -6.39
N GLY A 172 -5.63 0.14 -6.98
CA GLY A 172 -5.20 -1.20 -7.35
C GLY A 172 -5.00 -1.37 -8.86
N LEU A 173 -4.08 -2.24 -9.26
CA LEU A 173 -3.94 -2.75 -10.63
C LEU A 173 -3.75 -4.27 -10.59
N GLY A 174 -4.42 -4.99 -11.48
CA GLY A 174 -4.22 -6.42 -11.72
C GLY A 174 -3.52 -6.69 -13.05
N ILE A 175 -2.99 -7.91 -13.24
CA ILE A 175 -2.36 -8.38 -14.48
C ILE A 175 -3.38 -8.74 -15.56
N GLU A 176 -2.97 -8.78 -16.83
CA GLU A 176 -3.81 -9.33 -17.90
C GLU A 176 -4.11 -10.81 -17.62
N LEU A 177 -5.40 -11.17 -17.59
CA LEU A 177 -5.84 -12.53 -17.24
C LEU A 177 -5.82 -13.49 -18.44
N ASP A 178 -5.94 -12.98 -19.67
CA ASP A 178 -5.91 -13.81 -20.87
C ASP A 178 -4.55 -14.52 -21.00
N GLY A 179 -4.58 -15.84 -21.16
CA GLY A 179 -3.38 -16.69 -21.16
C GLY A 179 -2.78 -17.02 -19.79
N LEU A 180 -3.26 -16.42 -18.69
CA LEU A 180 -2.88 -16.77 -17.32
C LEU A 180 -3.99 -17.53 -16.57
N VAL A 181 -5.24 -17.18 -16.83
CA VAL A 181 -6.42 -17.72 -16.18
C VAL A 181 -7.40 -18.20 -17.25
N ASP A 182 -8.07 -19.33 -17.02
CA ASP A 182 -9.07 -19.83 -17.94
C ASP A 182 -10.22 -18.82 -18.11
N LYS A 183 -10.65 -18.58 -19.36
CA LYS A 183 -11.71 -17.60 -19.67
C LYS A 183 -13.00 -17.81 -18.88
N GLY A 184 -13.35 -19.05 -18.59
CA GLY A 184 -14.53 -19.40 -17.79
C GLY A 184 -14.46 -18.94 -16.33
N MET A 185 -13.26 -18.71 -15.79
CA MET A 185 -13.05 -18.33 -14.40
C MET A 185 -13.22 -16.82 -14.19
N TYR A 186 -12.71 -15.98 -15.08
CA TYR A 186 -12.87 -14.52 -14.96
C TYR A 186 -14.05 -13.95 -15.79
N LYS A 187 -14.67 -14.78 -16.63
CA LYS A 187 -15.90 -14.48 -17.38
C LYS A 187 -15.87 -13.12 -18.09
N GLU A 188 -16.87 -12.27 -17.87
CA GLU A 188 -16.99 -10.94 -18.47
C GLU A 188 -16.11 -9.87 -17.82
N THR A 189 -15.21 -10.22 -16.89
CA THR A 189 -14.25 -9.25 -16.33
C THR A 189 -13.41 -8.67 -17.46
N VAL A 190 -13.46 -7.34 -17.61
CA VAL A 190 -12.70 -6.62 -18.63
C VAL A 190 -11.40 -6.10 -18.02
N TYR A 191 -10.29 -6.38 -18.70
CA TYR A 191 -8.98 -5.83 -18.38
C TYR A 191 -8.74 -4.56 -19.18
N ASN A 192 -8.52 -3.45 -18.48
CA ASN A 192 -8.17 -2.16 -19.05
C ASN A 192 -6.66 -1.93 -18.98
N ASN A 193 -6.14 -1.08 -19.87
CA ASN A 193 -4.72 -0.78 -19.91
C ASN A 193 -4.24 -0.23 -18.55
N PRO A 194 -3.25 -0.86 -17.89
CA PRO A 194 -2.84 -0.48 -16.54
C PRO A 194 -2.11 0.87 -16.50
N LEU A 195 -1.40 1.25 -17.56
CA LEU A 195 -0.68 2.52 -17.62
C LEU A 195 -1.65 3.71 -17.74
N GLU A 196 -2.60 3.63 -18.67
CA GLU A 196 -3.64 4.66 -18.85
C GLU A 196 -4.48 4.79 -17.57
N THR A 197 -4.89 3.65 -17.00
CA THR A 197 -5.64 3.60 -15.74
C THR A 197 -4.86 4.25 -14.58
N ALA A 198 -3.56 3.96 -14.45
CA ALA A 198 -2.72 4.56 -13.42
C ALA A 198 -2.63 6.09 -13.56
N GLN A 199 -2.50 6.59 -14.79
CA GLN A 199 -2.46 8.03 -15.05
C GLN A 199 -3.77 8.72 -14.64
N ASP A 200 -4.90 8.08 -14.89
CA ASP A 200 -6.20 8.56 -14.42
C ASP A 200 -6.34 8.52 -12.90
N MET A 201 -5.92 7.43 -12.27
CA MET A 201 -5.96 7.30 -10.80
C MET A 201 -5.09 8.34 -10.12
N VAL A 202 -3.89 8.60 -10.65
CA VAL A 202 -3.02 9.67 -10.16
C VAL A 202 -3.67 11.04 -10.31
N ARG A 203 -4.29 11.34 -11.46
CA ARG A 203 -5.02 12.60 -11.65
C ARG A 203 -6.09 12.77 -10.58
N ILE A 204 -6.91 11.75 -10.36
CA ILE A 204 -7.97 11.78 -9.34
C ILE A 204 -7.36 11.95 -7.94
N LEU A 205 -6.46 11.06 -7.54
CA LEU A 205 -5.95 11.02 -6.17
C LEU A 205 -5.07 12.23 -5.83
N LYS A 206 -4.16 12.63 -6.72
CA LYS A 206 -3.24 13.74 -6.47
C LYS A 206 -3.86 15.10 -6.78
N LYS A 207 -4.52 15.26 -7.93
CA LYS A 207 -4.93 16.58 -8.43
C LYS A 207 -6.32 16.98 -7.93
N GLU A 208 -7.26 16.06 -7.87
CA GLU A 208 -8.64 16.36 -7.45
C GLU A 208 -8.81 16.13 -5.94
N GLN A 209 -8.38 14.98 -5.45
CA GLN A 209 -8.52 14.59 -4.05
C GLN A 209 -7.42 15.14 -3.16
N LYS A 210 -6.35 15.71 -3.73
CA LYS A 210 -5.23 16.33 -2.98
C LYS A 210 -4.61 15.38 -1.95
N CYS A 211 -4.40 14.12 -2.32
CA CYS A 211 -3.71 13.17 -1.44
C CYS A 211 -2.25 13.58 -1.25
N ASP A 212 -1.78 13.50 0.00
CA ASP A 212 -0.39 13.75 0.37
C ASP A 212 0.51 12.67 -0.25
N LEU A 213 0.06 11.41 -0.20
CA LEU A 213 0.72 10.24 -0.77
C LEU A 213 -0.22 9.48 -1.71
N VAL A 214 0.33 8.96 -2.81
CA VAL A 214 -0.35 8.06 -3.74
C VAL A 214 0.39 6.73 -3.80
N ILE A 215 -0.31 5.64 -3.47
CA ILE A 215 0.20 4.27 -3.47
C ILE A 215 -0.54 3.46 -4.53
N CYS A 216 0.21 2.70 -5.33
CA CYS A 216 -0.31 1.69 -6.23
C CYS A 216 -0.13 0.30 -5.60
N LEU A 217 -1.22 -0.44 -5.38
CA LEU A 217 -1.19 -1.88 -5.11
C LEU A 217 -1.26 -2.61 -6.45
N SER A 218 -0.12 -3.12 -6.90
CA SER A 218 0.04 -3.67 -8.23
C SER A 218 0.24 -5.17 -8.18
N HIS A 219 -0.54 -5.89 -8.96
CA HIS A 219 -0.29 -7.29 -9.28
C HIS A 219 0.28 -7.44 -10.70
N LEU A 220 0.96 -6.42 -11.25
CA LEU A 220 1.51 -6.44 -12.61
C LEU A 220 2.87 -7.15 -12.72
N GLY A 221 3.50 -7.47 -11.60
CA GLY A 221 4.85 -8.02 -11.57
C GLY A 221 5.96 -6.96 -11.57
N TYR A 222 7.05 -7.28 -10.90
CA TYR A 222 8.17 -6.37 -10.69
C TYR A 222 8.89 -6.00 -12.00
N LYS A 223 9.35 -7.02 -12.75
CA LYS A 223 10.06 -6.86 -14.03
C LYS A 223 10.05 -8.15 -14.84
N TYR A 224 9.70 -8.05 -16.13
CA TYR A 224 9.83 -9.14 -17.09
C TYR A 224 11.07 -8.95 -17.96
N ARG A 225 11.99 -9.94 -17.96
CA ARG A 225 13.25 -9.86 -18.72
C ARG A 225 13.03 -10.10 -20.21
N ASP A 226 12.16 -11.04 -20.54
CA ASP A 226 11.95 -11.50 -21.92
C ASP A 226 10.80 -10.74 -22.61
N GLU A 227 10.09 -9.87 -21.89
CA GLU A 227 8.98 -9.05 -22.39
C GLU A 227 9.23 -7.54 -22.13
N PRO A 228 10.18 -6.91 -22.83
CA PRO A 228 10.60 -5.53 -22.57
C PRO A 228 9.56 -4.47 -22.93
N THR A 229 8.43 -4.84 -23.53
CA THR A 229 7.29 -3.94 -23.78
C THR A 229 6.14 -4.11 -22.79
N LYS A 230 6.04 -5.26 -22.10
CA LYS A 230 4.98 -5.54 -21.13
C LYS A 230 5.03 -4.58 -19.95
N ILE A 231 3.89 -3.98 -19.59
CA ILE A 231 3.85 -3.08 -18.43
C ILE A 231 4.07 -3.91 -17.16
N CYS A 232 5.01 -3.46 -16.34
CA CYS A 232 5.40 -4.02 -15.05
C CYS A 232 5.62 -2.86 -14.07
N ASP A 233 5.85 -3.14 -12.79
CA ASP A 233 5.93 -2.10 -11.75
C ASP A 233 7.03 -1.06 -12.02
N LEU A 234 8.22 -1.50 -12.43
CA LEU A 234 9.32 -0.58 -12.76
C LEU A 234 8.96 0.34 -13.94
N LYS A 235 8.35 -0.20 -15.00
CA LYS A 235 7.93 0.62 -16.15
C LYS A 235 6.78 1.54 -15.79
N LEU A 236 5.85 1.08 -14.96
CA LEU A 236 4.75 1.92 -14.47
C LEU A 236 5.32 3.11 -13.69
N ALA A 237 6.29 2.90 -12.81
CA ALA A 237 6.98 3.97 -12.10
C ALA A 237 7.68 4.96 -13.06
N GLU A 238 8.39 4.47 -14.08
CA GLU A 238 9.08 5.30 -15.08
C GLU A 238 8.12 6.14 -15.93
N LEU A 239 6.98 5.56 -16.33
CA LEU A 239 6.06 6.12 -17.33
C LEU A 239 4.88 6.91 -16.73
N THR A 240 4.82 7.02 -15.40
CA THR A 240 3.80 7.81 -14.70
C THR A 240 4.41 9.03 -14.00
N GLN A 241 3.59 9.78 -13.27
CA GLN A 241 4.00 10.86 -12.39
C GLN A 241 3.24 10.73 -11.07
N ASP A 242 3.71 11.40 -10.02
CA ASP A 242 3.00 11.60 -8.75
C ASP A 242 2.52 10.32 -7.99
N ILE A 243 2.95 9.12 -8.40
CA ILE A 243 2.96 7.92 -7.55
C ILE A 243 4.17 8.01 -6.63
N ASP A 244 3.98 7.77 -5.33
CA ASP A 244 5.05 7.80 -4.35
C ASP A 244 5.59 6.38 -4.07
N LEU A 245 4.71 5.37 -4.08
CA LEU A 245 5.04 3.97 -3.80
C LEU A 245 4.21 3.01 -4.66
N ILE A 246 4.86 2.00 -5.21
CA ILE A 246 4.26 0.81 -5.83
C ILE A 246 4.61 -0.39 -4.95
N ILE A 247 3.59 -1.07 -4.46
CA ILE A 247 3.69 -2.36 -3.79
C ILE A 247 3.26 -3.41 -4.79
N GLY A 248 4.21 -4.25 -5.21
CA GLY A 248 4.06 -5.24 -6.26
C GLY A 248 3.73 -6.64 -5.76
N GLY A 249 3.19 -7.47 -6.66
CA GLY A 249 2.95 -8.91 -6.50
C GLY A 249 3.37 -9.71 -7.73
N HIS A 250 2.77 -10.89 -7.95
CA HIS A 250 2.82 -11.73 -9.16
C HIS A 250 4.18 -12.40 -9.46
N THR A 251 5.27 -11.64 -9.54
CA THR A 251 6.59 -12.19 -9.94
C THR A 251 7.35 -12.89 -8.82
N HIS A 252 6.80 -12.91 -7.60
CA HIS A 252 7.42 -13.45 -6.39
C HIS A 252 8.83 -12.89 -6.12
N THR A 253 9.09 -11.63 -6.49
CA THR A 253 10.42 -11.05 -6.35
C THR A 253 10.75 -10.76 -4.89
N PHE A 254 11.77 -11.42 -4.34
CA PHE A 254 12.30 -11.11 -3.01
C PHE A 254 13.27 -9.92 -3.10
N LEU A 255 12.87 -8.77 -2.55
CA LEU A 255 13.72 -7.59 -2.42
C LEU A 255 14.17 -7.39 -0.98
N GLU A 256 15.47 -7.12 -0.77
CA GLU A 256 15.99 -6.75 0.55
C GLU A 256 15.53 -5.34 0.97
N LYS A 257 15.42 -4.44 0.00
CA LYS A 257 14.96 -3.05 0.14
C LYS A 257 14.24 -2.59 -1.12
N PRO A 258 13.39 -1.54 -1.04
CA PRO A 258 12.73 -1.00 -2.21
C PRO A 258 13.72 -0.55 -3.30
N THR A 259 13.34 -0.76 -4.56
CA THR A 259 14.00 -0.16 -5.71
C THR A 259 13.51 1.27 -5.88
N VAL A 260 14.43 2.20 -6.12
CA VAL A 260 14.12 3.61 -6.39
C VAL A 260 14.17 3.86 -7.89
N VAL A 261 13.07 4.35 -8.45
CA VAL A 261 12.91 4.64 -9.87
C VAL A 261 12.63 6.14 -10.06
N LYS A 262 13.14 6.75 -11.14
CA LYS A 262 12.80 8.12 -11.52
C LYS A 262 11.61 8.10 -12.47
N ASN A 263 10.54 8.79 -12.12
CA ASN A 263 9.35 8.92 -12.97
C ASN A 263 9.51 9.98 -14.06
N LEU A 264 8.47 10.20 -14.88
CA LEU A 264 8.50 11.18 -15.99
C LEU A 264 8.82 12.62 -15.53
N ALA A 265 8.56 12.95 -14.27
CA ALA A 265 8.87 14.27 -13.69
C ALA A 265 10.25 14.32 -13.01
N GLY A 266 11.06 13.25 -13.12
CA GLY A 266 12.34 13.10 -12.45
C GLY A 266 12.23 12.93 -10.92
N LYS A 267 11.03 12.69 -10.38
CA LYS A 267 10.81 12.41 -8.96
C LYS A 267 11.03 10.93 -8.67
N GLU A 268 11.41 10.62 -7.44
CA GLU A 268 11.63 9.24 -6.98
C GLU A 268 10.31 8.55 -6.68
N VAL A 269 10.21 7.30 -7.12
CA VAL A 269 9.11 6.37 -6.84
C VAL A 269 9.73 5.11 -6.24
N LEU A 270 9.14 4.62 -5.17
CA LEU A 270 9.54 3.36 -4.58
C LEU A 270 8.79 2.22 -5.23
N VAL A 271 9.49 1.15 -5.55
CA VAL A 271 8.90 -0.10 -6.00
C VAL A 271 9.39 -1.19 -5.08
N ASN A 272 8.46 -1.90 -4.43
CA ASN A 272 8.80 -2.94 -3.49
C ASN A 272 7.92 -4.18 -3.64
N GLN A 273 8.48 -5.35 -3.39
CA GLN A 273 7.82 -6.66 -3.37
C GLN A 273 8.54 -7.54 -2.34
N VAL A 274 7.81 -8.37 -1.59
CA VAL A 274 8.36 -9.11 -0.44
C VAL A 274 8.45 -10.62 -0.69
N GLY A 275 8.56 -11.03 -1.96
CA GLY A 275 8.65 -12.44 -2.33
C GLY A 275 7.28 -13.08 -2.42
N CYS A 276 7.04 -14.14 -1.66
CA CYS A 276 5.76 -14.86 -1.61
C CYS A 276 5.64 -15.70 -0.33
N TYR A 277 4.51 -16.39 -0.18
CA TYR A 277 4.24 -17.41 0.85
C TYR A 277 4.21 -16.87 2.28
N GLY A 278 4.04 -15.56 2.43
CA GLY A 278 4.05 -14.90 3.73
C GLY A 278 5.39 -15.00 4.47
N ILE A 279 6.49 -15.29 3.76
CA ILE A 279 7.84 -15.42 4.33
C ILE A 279 8.37 -14.10 4.88
N ASN A 280 8.02 -13.00 4.22
CA ASN A 280 8.39 -11.65 4.63
C ASN A 280 7.17 -10.76 4.79
N LEU A 281 7.31 -9.77 5.66
CA LEU A 281 6.43 -8.62 5.79
C LEU A 281 7.23 -7.38 5.39
N GLY A 282 6.75 -6.65 4.39
CA GLY A 282 7.35 -5.38 4.01
C GLY A 282 7.01 -4.30 5.02
N ARG A 283 7.98 -3.45 5.37
CA ARG A 283 7.77 -2.24 6.16
C ARG A 283 8.42 -1.05 5.46
N ILE A 284 7.61 -0.04 5.16
CA ILE A 284 8.07 1.24 4.61
C ILE A 284 7.54 2.35 5.51
N ASP A 285 8.45 3.08 6.14
CA ASP A 285 8.14 4.20 7.01
C ASP A 285 8.28 5.51 6.23
N PHE A 286 7.23 6.33 6.21
CA PHE A 286 7.23 7.68 5.66
C PHE A 286 7.24 8.71 6.78
N TYR A 287 8.14 9.68 6.67
CA TYR A 287 8.21 10.84 7.56
C TYR A 287 7.94 12.12 6.76
N LEU A 288 6.81 12.77 7.07
CA LEU A 288 6.35 13.98 6.40
C LEU A 288 6.52 15.18 7.33
N ASP A 289 7.22 16.19 6.83
CA ASP A 289 7.19 17.53 7.41
C ASP A 289 5.96 18.28 6.88
N ASN A 290 5.55 19.37 7.54
CA ASN A 290 4.31 20.11 7.25
C ASN A 290 4.13 20.55 5.78
N ASP A 291 5.20 20.60 4.96
CA ASP A 291 5.11 21.00 3.55
C ASP A 291 5.70 20.01 2.53
N LYS A 292 6.45 18.97 2.92
CA LYS A 292 7.09 18.01 1.99
C LYS A 292 7.37 16.66 2.64
N ALA A 293 7.01 15.57 1.96
CA ALA A 293 7.55 14.23 2.25
C ALA A 293 9.06 14.24 1.89
N LYS A 294 9.94 13.95 2.85
CA LYS A 294 11.39 14.12 2.64
C LYS A 294 12.24 12.90 3.01
N ALA A 295 11.71 11.93 3.76
CA ALA A 295 12.47 10.74 4.10
C ALA A 295 11.55 9.51 4.19
N PHE A 296 12.03 8.41 3.60
CA PHE A 296 11.45 7.09 3.77
C PHE A 296 12.55 6.08 4.11
N GLU A 297 12.23 5.10 4.94
CA GLU A 297 13.08 3.94 5.23
C GLU A 297 12.27 2.68 4.94
N GLY A 298 12.80 1.81 4.07
CA GLY A 298 12.11 0.60 3.65
C GLY A 298 12.97 -0.64 3.85
N LYS A 299 12.40 -1.68 4.46
CA LYS A 299 13.03 -3.00 4.61
C LYS A 299 12.00 -4.12 4.53
N SER A 300 12.45 -5.29 4.10
CA SER A 300 11.71 -6.54 4.26
C SER A 300 12.06 -7.16 5.62
N ILE A 301 11.06 -7.64 6.36
CA ILE A 301 11.22 -8.26 7.68
C ILE A 301 10.79 -9.72 7.58
N ILE A 302 11.62 -10.65 8.04
CA ILE A 302 11.32 -12.08 8.02
C ILE A 302 10.22 -12.41 9.03
N VAL A 303 9.28 -13.26 8.61
CA VAL A 303 8.13 -13.77 9.38
C VAL A 303 8.44 -15.15 9.96
#